data_AF-A0A9N9K500-F1
#
_entry.id   AF-A0A9N9K500-F1
#
_cell.length_a   1.000
_cell.length_b   1.000
_cell.length_c   1.000
_cell.angle_alpha   90.00
_cell.angle_beta   90.00
_cell.angle_gamma   90.00
#
_symmetry.space_group_name_H-M   'P 1'
#
loop_
_entity.id
_entity.type
_entity.pdbx_description
1 polymer ?
#
loop_
_entity_poly.entity_id
_entity_poly.type
_entity_poly.pdbx_seq_one_letter_code
_entity_poly.pdbx_strand_id
1 'polypeptide(L)'
;WEIPDNAEKGYILEVDLDYPYKLYKAHTSYPLAPENIKISKEEMTLQFYIKQGMVLTKIYRAIEFNQSPWMKPFMEELARSYFVRPEGESKKFKKLVADPNYKLHRILAENLVGISRHQSKARLSKPIFIGISVLDENNVEVVYTDTDSLILLIQTENVYKDMAEMYEYFDFSDYKPEHPIYKALGKEKIILNKKVPGKFKDESCGTAMWKFCRPRPKLYSYNLANGKTDRRAKGIQKVVKKNLTHDMYEDCLKSQKECIVTMHKLGSKNHIIRLLHSSKV
;
A
#
# COMPACT_ATOMS: atom_id res chain seq x y z
N TRP A 1 8.34 -28.61 -5.23
CA TRP A 1 7.80 -28.54 -3.86
C TRP A 1 6.77 -27.42 -3.82
N GLU A 2 5.53 -27.70 -4.23
CA GLU A 2 4.46 -26.70 -4.19
C GLU A 2 3.47 -27.11 -3.10
N ILE A 3 3.56 -26.45 -1.96
CA ILE A 3 2.59 -26.60 -0.88
C ILE A 3 1.51 -25.57 -1.17
N PRO A 4 0.24 -25.96 -1.32
CA PRO A 4 -0.84 -25.01 -1.51
C PRO A 4 -0.88 -24.02 -0.37
N ASP A 5 -1.12 -22.74 -0.66
CA ASP A 5 -1.10 -21.73 0.39
C ASP A 5 -2.19 -21.92 1.47
N ASN A 6 -3.26 -22.66 1.14
CA ASN A 6 -4.32 -23.04 2.08
C ASN A 6 -4.06 -24.38 2.79
N ALA A 7 -2.84 -24.92 2.73
CA ALA A 7 -2.50 -26.15 3.42
C ALA A 7 -2.60 -25.95 4.93
N GLU A 8 -3.10 -26.97 5.64
CA GLU A 8 -3.19 -26.98 7.12
C GLU A 8 -1.82 -26.94 7.79
N LYS A 9 -0.77 -27.30 7.05
CA LYS A 9 0.62 -27.32 7.51
C LYS A 9 1.45 -26.30 6.75
N GLY A 10 2.10 -25.40 7.51
CA GLY A 10 3.10 -24.46 7.03
C GLY A 10 4.52 -24.90 7.43
N TYR A 11 5.51 -24.40 6.70
CA TYR A 11 6.93 -24.70 6.96
C TYR A 11 7.73 -23.40 7.03
N ILE A 12 8.55 -23.26 8.07
CA ILE A 12 9.62 -22.26 8.13
C ILE A 12 10.93 -22.98 7.84
N LEU A 13 11.66 -22.51 6.83
CA LEU A 13 12.91 -23.12 6.38
C LEU A 13 14.06 -22.12 6.55
N GLU A 14 15.17 -22.60 7.09
CA GLU A 14 16.46 -21.90 7.02
C GLU A 14 17.24 -22.50 5.86
N VAL A 15 17.53 -21.68 4.85
CA VAL A 15 18.05 -22.13 3.56
C VAL A 15 19.11 -21.20 3.00
N ASP A 16 19.97 -21.76 2.14
CA ASP A 16 20.80 -20.98 1.23
C ASP A 16 20.11 -20.90 -0.14
N LEU A 17 20.05 -19.67 -0.68
CA LEU A 17 19.56 -19.39 -2.02
C LEU A 17 20.73 -18.85 -2.86
N ASP A 18 20.98 -19.51 -3.99
CA ASP A 18 21.85 -18.99 -5.03
C ASP A 18 21.07 -18.06 -5.96
N TYR A 19 21.73 -16.99 -6.38
CA TYR A 19 21.17 -15.97 -7.28
C TYR A 19 21.92 -16.03 -8.61
N PRO A 20 21.39 -16.77 -9.61
CA PRO A 20 22.03 -16.93 -10.91
C PRO A 20 22.32 -15.59 -11.59
N TYR A 21 23.53 -15.43 -12.14
CA TYR A 21 23.97 -14.21 -12.83
C TYR A 21 23.02 -13.76 -13.96
N LYS A 22 22.38 -14.72 -14.65
CA LYS A 22 21.39 -14.46 -15.71
C LYS A 22 20.20 -13.61 -15.26
N LEU A 23 19.88 -13.63 -13.96
CA LEU A 23 18.75 -12.90 -13.39
C LEU A 23 19.13 -11.47 -12.99
N TYR A 24 20.42 -11.12 -12.92
CA TYR A 24 20.85 -9.79 -12.45
C TYR A 24 20.30 -8.68 -13.35
N LYS A 25 20.30 -8.92 -14.66
CA LYS A 25 19.78 -7.97 -15.64
C LYS A 25 18.25 -7.81 -15.52
N ALA A 26 17.52 -8.93 -15.39
CA ALA A 26 16.06 -8.91 -15.27
C ALA A 26 15.60 -8.26 -13.95
N HIS A 27 16.32 -8.49 -12.86
CA HIS A 27 15.95 -7.98 -11.54
C HIS A 27 16.67 -6.68 -11.16
N THR A 28 17.21 -5.94 -12.14
CA THR A 28 17.94 -4.69 -11.87
C THR A 28 17.07 -3.67 -11.12
N SER A 29 15.80 -3.56 -11.51
CA SER A 29 14.85 -2.61 -10.91
C SER A 29 14.32 -3.07 -9.54
N TYR A 30 14.33 -4.38 -9.28
CA TYR A 30 13.83 -4.96 -8.03
C TYR A 30 14.61 -6.21 -7.63
N PRO A 31 15.82 -6.04 -7.04
CA PRO A 31 16.66 -7.16 -6.66
C PRO A 31 16.00 -7.96 -5.53
N LEU A 32 15.93 -9.28 -5.71
CA LEU A 32 15.42 -10.21 -4.72
C LEU A 32 16.44 -10.44 -3.59
N ALA A 33 15.97 -10.46 -2.34
CA ALA A 33 16.80 -10.64 -1.15
C ALA A 33 18.12 -9.80 -1.15
N PRO A 34 18.04 -8.47 -1.29
CA PRO A 34 19.21 -7.61 -1.47
C PRO A 34 20.09 -7.49 -0.22
N GLU A 35 19.55 -7.81 0.96
CA GLU A 35 20.25 -7.77 2.23
C GLU A 35 20.29 -9.17 2.86
N ASN A 36 21.43 -9.54 3.44
CA ASN A 36 21.58 -10.79 4.16
C ASN A 36 21.02 -10.62 5.59
N ILE A 37 19.73 -10.89 5.78
CA ILE A 37 19.01 -10.68 7.04
C ILE A 37 18.38 -11.98 7.52
N LYS A 38 18.39 -12.19 8.83
CA LYS A 38 17.59 -13.21 9.50
C LYS A 38 16.14 -12.74 9.58
N ILE A 39 15.30 -13.22 8.65
CA ILE A 39 13.90 -12.81 8.53
C ILE A 39 13.05 -13.39 9.68
N SER A 40 12.14 -12.59 10.25
CA SER A 40 11.15 -13.06 11.22
C SER A 40 10.01 -13.82 10.52
N LYS A 41 9.17 -14.56 11.26
CA LYS A 41 8.22 -15.57 10.75
C LYS A 41 7.22 -15.11 9.65
N GLU A 42 7.13 -13.83 9.34
CA GLU A 42 5.95 -13.26 8.68
C GLU A 42 6.18 -12.75 7.25
N GLU A 43 7.41 -12.72 6.72
CA GLU A 43 7.67 -11.82 5.58
C GLU A 43 8.14 -12.44 4.25
N MET A 44 8.43 -13.75 4.13
CA MET A 44 8.96 -14.28 2.85
C MET A 44 8.48 -15.69 2.51
N THR A 45 7.90 -15.86 1.31
CA THR A 45 7.56 -17.18 0.77
C THR A 45 8.71 -17.70 -0.10
N LEU A 46 9.37 -18.77 0.33
CA LEU A 46 10.44 -19.44 -0.46
C LEU A 46 9.97 -19.79 -1.87
N GLN A 47 8.69 -20.16 -2.01
CA GLN A 47 8.08 -20.47 -3.30
C GLN A 47 8.16 -19.30 -4.29
N PHE A 48 8.07 -18.05 -3.83
CA PHE A 48 8.19 -16.88 -4.69
C PHE A 48 9.61 -16.77 -5.27
N TYR A 49 10.64 -16.91 -4.46
CA TYR A 49 12.03 -16.83 -4.93
C TYR A 49 12.36 -17.92 -5.94
N ILE A 50 11.90 -19.15 -5.70
CA ILE A 50 12.06 -20.25 -6.65
C ILE A 50 11.31 -19.97 -7.96
N LYS A 51 10.08 -19.42 -7.90
CA LYS A 51 9.32 -19.02 -9.09
C LYS A 51 10.01 -17.92 -9.89
N GLN A 52 10.69 -16.99 -9.23
CA GLN A 52 11.50 -15.95 -9.87
C GLN A 52 12.89 -16.46 -10.33
N GLY A 53 13.15 -17.77 -10.20
CA GLY A 53 14.34 -18.43 -10.76
C GLY A 53 15.55 -18.51 -9.83
N MET A 54 15.43 -18.11 -8.56
CA MET A 54 16.47 -18.36 -7.56
C MET A 54 16.60 -19.86 -7.29
N VAL A 55 17.83 -20.32 -7.04
CA VAL A 55 18.11 -21.75 -6.89
C VAL A 55 18.33 -22.07 -5.42
N LEU A 56 17.50 -22.95 -4.88
CA LEU A 56 17.69 -23.48 -3.54
C LEU A 56 18.90 -24.43 -3.53
N THR A 57 19.95 -24.09 -2.79
CA THR A 57 21.18 -24.90 -2.76
C THR A 57 21.23 -25.81 -1.53
N LYS A 58 20.85 -25.28 -0.36
CA LYS A 58 20.93 -26.02 0.90
C LYS A 58 19.81 -25.68 1.85
N ILE A 59 19.37 -26.67 2.62
CA ILE A 59 18.41 -26.52 3.71
C ILE A 59 19.12 -26.93 5.00
N TYR A 60 19.12 -26.04 6.00
CA TYR A 60 19.74 -26.29 7.30
C TYR A 60 18.73 -26.80 8.32
N ARG A 61 17.55 -26.17 8.37
CA ARG A 61 16.50 -26.46 9.34
C ARG A 61 15.12 -26.27 8.72
N ALA A 62 14.20 -27.11 9.15
CA ALA A 62 12.79 -27.03 8.80
C ALA A 62 11.93 -27.12 10.07
N ILE A 63 11.00 -26.19 10.25
CA ILE A 63 10.01 -26.20 11.32
C ILE A 63 8.63 -26.32 10.67
N GLU A 64 7.94 -27.42 10.95
CA GLU A 64 6.54 -27.61 10.58
C GLU A 64 5.62 -26.99 11.64
N PHE A 65 4.56 -26.32 11.21
CA PHE A 65 3.54 -25.76 12.11
C PHE A 65 2.15 -25.87 11.49
N ASN A 66 1.13 -25.96 12.33
CA ASN A 66 -0.25 -25.92 11.88
C ASN A 66 -0.66 -24.46 11.61
N GLN A 67 -1.25 -24.22 10.44
CA GLN A 67 -1.79 -22.93 10.05
C GLN A 67 -3.25 -23.08 9.61
N SER A 68 -4.03 -22.03 9.85
CA SER A 68 -5.41 -21.95 9.39
C SER A 68 -5.74 -20.50 9.08
N PRO A 69 -6.75 -20.22 8.24
CA PRO A 69 -7.21 -18.86 7.97
C PRO A 69 -8.01 -18.31 9.18
N TRP A 70 -7.48 -18.41 10.40
CA TRP A 70 -8.17 -18.09 11.65
C TRP A 70 -8.63 -16.63 11.72
N MET A 71 -7.91 -15.71 11.08
CA MET A 71 -8.25 -14.28 11.04
C MET A 71 -9.25 -13.94 9.93
N LYS A 72 -9.53 -14.87 8.99
CA LYS A 72 -10.48 -14.65 7.89
C LYS A 72 -11.89 -14.31 8.37
N PRO A 73 -12.51 -15.04 9.34
CA PRO A 73 -13.84 -14.68 9.84
C PRO A 73 -13.88 -13.28 10.45
N PHE A 74 -12.84 -12.92 11.20
CA PHE A 74 -12.72 -11.60 11.83
C PHE A 74 -12.53 -10.48 10.79
N MET A 75 -11.66 -10.65 9.80
CA MET A 75 -11.46 -9.69 8.72
C MET A 75 -12.72 -9.52 7.86
N GLU A 76 -13.42 -10.62 7.58
CA GLU A 76 -14.71 -10.57 6.90
C GLU A 76 -15.75 -9.82 7.73
N GLU A 77 -15.77 -9.98 9.06
CA GLU A 77 -16.64 -9.22 9.96
C GLU A 77 -16.26 -7.73 10.01
N LEU A 78 -14.98 -7.39 10.06
CA LEU A 78 -14.52 -6.00 9.97
C LEU A 78 -14.90 -5.36 8.64
N ALA A 79 -14.74 -6.07 7.52
CA ALA A 79 -15.17 -5.60 6.21
C ALA A 79 -16.70 -5.42 6.11
N ARG A 80 -17.48 -6.20 6.90
CA ARG A 80 -18.93 -6.06 7.03
C ARG A 80 -19.36 -4.92 7.95
N SER A 81 -18.44 -4.39 8.77
CA SER A 81 -18.76 -3.47 9.86
C SER A 81 -18.35 -2.04 9.56
N TYR A 82 -19.31 -1.12 9.63
CA TYR A 82 -19.10 0.30 9.43
C TYR A 82 -19.14 1.02 10.77
N PHE A 83 -18.08 1.76 11.09
CA PHE A 83 -18.06 2.66 12.23
C PHE A 83 -18.54 4.04 11.78
N VAL A 84 -19.56 4.54 12.47
CA VAL A 84 -20.19 5.83 12.19
C VAL A 84 -20.31 6.60 13.50
N ARG A 85 -20.08 7.91 13.44
CA ARG A 85 -20.38 8.84 14.53
C ARG A 85 -21.72 9.52 14.25
N PRO A 86 -22.81 9.16 14.94
CA PRO A 86 -24.13 9.73 14.68
C PRO A 86 -24.15 11.25 14.72
N GLU A 87 -23.45 11.85 15.69
CA GLU A 87 -23.19 13.28 15.72
C GLU A 87 -22.02 13.59 14.77
N GLY A 88 -22.33 14.25 13.65
CA GLY A 88 -21.40 14.58 12.58
C GLY A 88 -21.64 13.81 11.28
N GLU A 89 -22.04 12.53 11.35
CA GLU A 89 -22.30 11.68 10.16
C GLU A 89 -23.75 11.17 10.05
N SER A 90 -24.72 11.93 10.55
CA SER A 90 -26.14 11.51 10.65
C SER A 90 -26.77 11.01 9.34
N LYS A 91 -26.42 11.63 8.19
CA LYS A 91 -26.87 11.18 6.85
C LYS A 91 -26.37 9.78 6.50
N LYS A 92 -25.11 9.48 6.83
CA LYS A 92 -24.47 8.19 6.56
C LYS A 92 -25.02 7.12 7.48
N PHE A 93 -25.27 7.45 8.76
CA PHE A 93 -25.95 6.56 9.70
C PHE A 93 -27.33 6.14 9.18
N LYS A 94 -28.19 7.11 8.85
CA LYS A 94 -29.55 6.83 8.33
C LYS A 94 -29.52 5.97 7.07
N LYS A 95 -28.57 6.23 6.16
CA LYS A 95 -28.39 5.44 4.94
C LYS A 95 -27.99 3.99 5.21
N LEU A 96 -27.12 3.76 6.20
CA LEU A 96 -26.63 2.41 6.54
C LEU A 96 -27.66 1.58 7.31
N VAL A 97 -28.53 2.22 8.09
CA VAL A 97 -29.65 1.55 8.77
C VAL A 97 -30.79 1.22 7.79
N ALA A 98 -31.02 2.07 6.79
CA ALA A 98 -32.01 1.83 5.75
C ALA A 98 -31.54 0.83 4.66
N ASP A 99 -30.32 0.31 4.77
CA ASP A 99 -29.76 -0.62 3.79
C ASP A 99 -30.45 -1.99 3.89
N PRO A 100 -30.85 -2.63 2.78
CA PRO A 100 -31.52 -3.94 2.82
C PRO A 100 -30.62 -5.06 3.36
N ASN A 101 -29.29 -4.88 3.34
CA ASN A 101 -28.35 -5.80 3.96
C ASN A 101 -28.04 -5.43 5.42
N TYR A 102 -28.72 -4.46 6.03
CA TYR A 102 -28.52 -4.15 7.45
C TYR A 102 -28.81 -5.38 8.31
N LYS A 103 -27.89 -5.70 9.24
CA LYS A 103 -28.03 -6.82 10.17
C LYS A 103 -28.31 -6.32 11.60
N LEU A 104 -27.40 -5.52 12.15
CA LEU A 104 -27.54 -4.95 13.49
C LEU A 104 -26.62 -3.73 13.66
N HIS A 105 -26.83 -2.95 14.72
CA HIS A 105 -25.88 -1.95 15.17
C HIS A 105 -25.57 -2.13 16.67
N ARG A 106 -24.36 -1.73 17.07
CA ARG A 106 -23.89 -1.76 18.46
C ARG A 106 -23.26 -0.43 18.82
N ILE A 107 -23.69 0.15 19.94
CA ILE A 107 -23.09 1.38 20.49
C ILE A 107 -21.79 0.98 21.18
N LEU A 108 -20.67 1.58 20.74
CA LEU A 108 -19.32 1.28 21.23
C LEU A 108 -18.79 2.39 22.15
N ALA A 109 -19.27 3.62 21.96
CA ALA A 109 -19.03 4.77 22.83
C ALA A 109 -20.16 5.81 22.63
N GLU A 110 -20.20 6.88 23.44
CA GLU A 110 -21.26 7.92 23.44
C GLU A 110 -21.61 8.43 22.03
N ASN A 111 -20.62 8.57 21.14
CA ASN A 111 -20.82 8.98 19.76
C ASN A 111 -20.08 8.06 18.77
N LEU A 112 -20.12 6.74 19.00
CA LEU A 112 -19.55 5.75 18.08
C LEU A 112 -20.46 4.52 18.00
N VAL A 113 -21.00 4.28 16.80
CA VAL A 113 -21.89 3.15 16.53
C VAL A 113 -21.26 2.28 15.44
N GLY A 114 -21.12 0.98 15.71
CA GLY A 114 -20.74 -0.02 14.71
C GLY A 114 -22.00 -0.61 14.07
N ILE A 115 -22.09 -0.61 12.74
CA ILE A 115 -23.21 -1.18 11.97
C ILE A 115 -22.70 -2.40 11.21
N SER A 116 -23.31 -3.57 11.45
CA SER A 116 -23.02 -4.83 10.77
C SER A 116 -24.05 -5.10 9.66
N ARG A 117 -23.59 -5.71 8.55
CA ARG A 117 -24.42 -6.04 7.37
C ARG A 117 -24.31 -7.52 6.95
N HIS A 118 -25.37 -8.06 6.38
CA HIS A 118 -25.42 -9.36 5.69
C HIS A 118 -24.56 -9.33 4.41
N GLN A 119 -23.94 -10.47 4.08
CA GLN A 119 -23.14 -10.60 2.88
C GLN A 119 -24.04 -10.76 1.65
N SER A 120 -24.01 -9.79 0.72
CA SER A 120 -24.43 -10.03 -0.66
C SER A 120 -23.44 -11.04 -1.27
N LYS A 121 -23.92 -12.22 -1.66
CA LYS A 121 -23.10 -13.37 -2.11
C LYS A 121 -21.94 -12.92 -3.01
N ALA A 122 -20.72 -13.06 -2.51
CA ALA A 122 -19.49 -12.88 -3.28
C ALA A 122 -18.67 -14.17 -3.13
N ARG A 123 -18.53 -14.92 -4.23
CA ARG A 123 -17.57 -16.02 -4.33
C ARG A 123 -16.19 -15.39 -4.51
N LEU A 124 -15.32 -15.65 -3.55
CA LEU A 124 -13.97 -15.10 -3.49
C LEU A 124 -12.98 -16.25 -3.69
N SER A 125 -12.47 -16.41 -4.91
CA SER A 125 -11.23 -17.14 -5.15
C SER A 125 -10.10 -16.17 -4.81
N LYS A 126 -9.62 -16.19 -3.56
CA LYS A 126 -8.53 -15.29 -3.13
C LYS A 126 -7.26 -15.64 -3.90
N PRO A 127 -6.67 -14.73 -4.69
CA PRO A 127 -5.24 -14.79 -4.95
C PRO A 127 -4.52 -14.41 -3.67
N ILE A 128 -3.46 -15.15 -3.36
CA ILE A 128 -2.52 -14.78 -2.32
C ILE A 128 -1.53 -13.84 -2.96
N PHE A 129 -1.24 -12.74 -2.25
CA PHE A 129 -0.26 -11.74 -2.69
C PHE A 129 1.11 -12.39 -2.65
N ILE A 130 1.43 -13.08 -3.74
CA ILE A 130 2.77 -13.43 -4.13
C ILE A 130 3.39 -12.10 -4.56
N GLY A 131 4.58 -11.80 -4.04
CA GLY A 131 5.28 -10.53 -4.23
C GLY A 131 5.20 -9.98 -5.64
N ILE A 132 5.25 -8.65 -5.74
CA ILE A 132 5.17 -7.90 -6.99
C ILE A 132 6.12 -8.53 -8.02
N SER A 133 5.53 -8.97 -9.14
CA SER A 133 6.29 -9.43 -10.28
C SER A 133 7.02 -8.25 -10.88
N VAL A 134 8.29 -8.45 -11.25
CA VAL A 134 9.03 -7.50 -12.08
C VAL A 134 8.23 -7.34 -13.38
N LEU A 135 7.66 -6.16 -13.58
CA LEU A 135 7.08 -5.74 -14.85
C LEU A 135 8.26 -5.45 -15.78
N ASP A 136 8.72 -6.48 -16.48
CA ASP A 136 9.75 -6.39 -17.53
C ASP A 136 9.09 -6.09 -18.89
N GLU A 137 8.16 -5.12 -18.90
CA GLU A 137 7.65 -4.54 -20.14
C GLU A 137 8.45 -3.27 -20.40
N ASN A 138 9.05 -3.15 -21.60
CA ASN A 138 9.95 -2.05 -22.00
C ASN A 138 9.39 -0.62 -21.81
N ASN A 139 8.09 -0.49 -21.50
CA ASN A 139 7.35 0.75 -21.39
C ASN A 139 7.02 1.14 -19.92
N VAL A 140 7.36 0.33 -18.92
CA VAL A 140 7.05 0.61 -17.51
C VAL A 140 8.28 0.41 -16.63
N GLU A 141 8.69 1.45 -15.92
CA GLU A 141 9.79 1.42 -14.96
C GLU A 141 9.29 1.74 -13.54
N VAL A 142 9.72 0.96 -12.56
CA VAL A 142 9.40 1.20 -11.14
C VAL A 142 10.41 2.20 -10.57
N VAL A 143 9.98 3.44 -10.34
CA VAL A 143 10.82 4.52 -9.81
C VAL A 143 10.97 4.44 -8.30
N TYR A 144 9.90 4.05 -7.60
CA TYR A 144 9.91 3.95 -6.14
C TYR A 144 8.83 3.03 -5.60
N THR A 145 9.10 2.40 -4.46
CA THR A 145 8.16 1.57 -3.71
C THR A 145 8.21 1.91 -2.22
N ASP A 146 7.05 1.94 -1.57
CA ASP A 146 6.93 2.01 -0.11
C ASP A 146 5.78 1.14 0.35
N THR A 147 6.10 -0.01 0.96
CA THR A 147 5.19 -1.06 1.45
C THR A 147 4.18 -1.57 0.42
N ASP A 148 3.14 -0.80 0.16
CA ASP A 148 1.95 -1.09 -0.62
C ASP A 148 1.70 -0.05 -1.73
N SER A 149 2.61 0.92 -1.90
CA SER A 149 2.54 1.96 -2.93
C SER A 149 3.65 1.79 -3.97
N LEU A 150 3.30 2.05 -5.23
CA LEU A 150 4.20 2.05 -6.38
C LEU A 150 4.18 3.42 -7.05
N ILE A 151 5.37 3.93 -7.38
CA ILE A 151 5.53 5.08 -8.27
C ILE A 151 6.18 4.56 -9.55
N LEU A 152 5.45 4.70 -10.65
CA LEU A 152 5.80 4.14 -11.95
C LEU A 152 6.10 5.28 -12.92
N LEU A 153 7.12 5.07 -13.76
CA LEU A 153 7.35 5.83 -14.97
C LEU A 153 6.81 4.98 -16.13
N ILE A 154 5.76 5.47 -16.78
CA ILE A 154 5.05 4.75 -17.83
C ILE A 154 5.22 5.52 -19.14
N GLN A 155 5.74 4.86 -20.15
CA GLN A 155 5.86 5.36 -21.52
C GLN A 155 4.68 4.82 -22.35
N THR A 156 3.61 5.60 -22.46
CA THR A 156 2.41 5.24 -23.23
C THR A 156 1.82 6.49 -23.86
N GLU A 157 1.06 6.33 -24.94
CA GLU A 157 0.29 7.42 -25.56
C GLU A 157 -0.80 7.94 -24.61
N ASN A 158 -1.52 7.04 -23.92
CA ASN A 158 -2.59 7.42 -23.00
C ASN A 158 -2.83 6.38 -21.90
N VAL A 159 -2.17 6.60 -20.75
CA VAL A 159 -2.27 5.73 -19.58
C VAL A 159 -3.70 5.53 -19.07
N TYR A 160 -4.57 6.54 -19.23
CA TYR A 160 -5.94 6.46 -18.73
C TYR A 160 -6.82 5.55 -19.60
N LYS A 161 -6.48 5.40 -20.88
CA LYS A 161 -7.14 4.44 -21.76
C LYS A 161 -6.75 3.02 -21.35
N ASP A 162 -5.45 2.78 -21.17
CA ASP A 162 -4.90 1.48 -20.75
C ASP A 162 -5.50 1.06 -19.38
N MET A 163 -5.58 2.00 -18.44
CA MET A 163 -6.23 1.80 -17.13
C MET A 163 -7.72 1.48 -17.24
N ALA A 164 -8.44 2.08 -18.21
CA ALA A 164 -9.85 1.79 -18.45
C ALA A 164 -10.05 0.39 -19.05
N GLU A 165 -9.15 -0.07 -19.92
CA GLU A 165 -9.17 -1.44 -20.45
C GLU A 165 -8.92 -2.46 -19.34
N MET A 166 -8.02 -2.14 -18.40
CA MET A 166 -7.69 -2.95 -17.23
C MET A 166 -8.56 -2.66 -15.99
N TYR A 167 -9.77 -2.10 -16.16
CA TYR A 167 -10.57 -1.59 -15.03
C TYR A 167 -10.82 -2.60 -13.91
N GLU A 168 -10.84 -3.90 -14.25
CA GLU A 168 -11.06 -4.97 -13.28
C GLU A 168 -10.04 -4.95 -12.14
N TYR A 169 -8.83 -4.42 -12.36
CA TYR A 169 -7.78 -4.36 -11.34
C TYR A 169 -7.78 -3.07 -10.52
N PHE A 170 -8.55 -2.05 -10.91
CA PHE A 170 -8.46 -0.71 -10.34
C PHE A 170 -9.74 -0.25 -9.62
N ASP A 171 -9.56 0.56 -8.57
CA ASP A 171 -10.60 1.33 -7.89
C ASP A 171 -10.49 2.81 -8.30
N PHE A 172 -11.36 3.24 -9.22
CA PHE A 172 -11.46 4.63 -9.68
C PHE A 172 -12.49 5.46 -8.91
N SER A 173 -13.01 5.00 -7.78
CA SER A 173 -14.16 5.63 -7.11
C SER A 173 -13.89 7.01 -6.50
N ASP A 174 -12.62 7.42 -6.43
CA ASP A 174 -12.19 8.75 -5.99
C ASP A 174 -11.92 9.72 -7.16
N TYR A 175 -12.03 9.26 -8.41
CA TYR A 175 -11.88 10.12 -9.57
C TYR A 175 -13.06 11.08 -9.66
N LYS A 176 -12.84 12.23 -10.30
CA LYS A 176 -13.92 13.18 -10.56
C LYS A 176 -14.84 12.67 -11.68
N PRO A 177 -16.16 12.90 -11.63
CA PRO A 177 -17.10 12.47 -12.68
C PRO A 177 -16.77 12.99 -14.08
N GLU A 178 -16.07 14.11 -14.19
CA GLU A 178 -15.69 14.72 -15.46
C GLU A 178 -14.50 14.00 -16.14
N HIS A 179 -13.79 13.13 -15.41
CA HIS A 179 -12.58 12.47 -15.89
C HIS A 179 -12.88 11.49 -17.05
N PRO A 180 -11.99 11.35 -18.06
CA PRO A 180 -12.21 10.45 -19.21
C PRO A 180 -12.57 9.01 -18.83
N ILE A 181 -11.97 8.46 -17.77
CA ILE A 181 -12.26 7.11 -17.26
C ILE A 181 -13.73 6.95 -16.84
N TYR A 182 -14.36 7.98 -16.25
CA TYR A 182 -15.78 7.94 -15.88
C TYR A 182 -16.68 7.83 -17.12
N LYS A 183 -16.30 8.50 -18.21
CA LYS A 183 -17.03 8.42 -19.49
C LYS A 183 -16.83 7.05 -20.16
N ALA A 184 -15.63 6.48 -20.08
CA ALA A 184 -15.32 5.20 -20.70
C ALA A 184 -15.97 4.00 -19.99
N LEU A 185 -15.95 3.96 -18.66
CA LEU A 185 -16.44 2.81 -17.87
C LEU A 185 -17.91 2.92 -17.45
N GLY A 186 -18.42 4.14 -17.37
CA GLY A 186 -19.71 4.40 -16.74
C GLY A 186 -19.69 4.29 -15.22
N LYS A 187 -20.71 4.85 -14.57
CA LYS A 187 -20.78 4.96 -13.10
C LYS A 187 -20.93 3.61 -12.40
N GLU A 188 -21.56 2.63 -13.06
CA GLU A 188 -21.84 1.31 -12.48
C GLU A 188 -20.57 0.51 -12.22
N LYS A 189 -19.67 0.43 -13.21
CA LYS A 189 -18.39 -0.28 -13.09
C LYS A 189 -17.48 0.33 -12.02
N ILE A 190 -17.50 1.66 -11.87
CA ILE A 190 -16.69 2.35 -10.86
C ILE A 190 -17.21 2.06 -9.44
N ILE A 191 -18.54 1.99 -9.26
CA ILE A 191 -19.13 1.63 -7.96
C ILE A 191 -18.82 0.18 -7.60
N LEU A 192 -18.75 -0.72 -8.59
CA LEU A 192 -18.46 -2.14 -8.38
C LEU A 192 -17.11 -2.38 -7.68
N ASN A 193 -16.07 -1.64 -8.07
CA ASN A 193 -14.72 -1.81 -7.52
C ASN A 193 -14.43 -0.95 -6.28
N LYS A 194 -15.38 -0.09 -5.87
CA LYS A 194 -15.20 0.85 -4.77
C LYS A 194 -14.88 0.13 -3.45
N LYS A 195 -13.69 0.39 -2.91
CA LYS A 195 -13.18 -0.18 -1.64
C LYS A 195 -13.15 -1.71 -1.62
N VAL A 196 -13.08 -2.34 -2.79
CA VAL A 196 -12.89 -3.79 -2.88
C VAL A 196 -11.43 -4.09 -2.56
N PRO A 197 -11.13 -4.95 -1.56
CA PRO A 197 -9.76 -5.31 -1.23
C PRO A 197 -9.01 -5.91 -2.42
N GLY A 198 -7.74 -5.54 -2.59
CA GLY A 198 -6.87 -6.03 -3.66
C GLY A 198 -6.99 -5.29 -4.99
N LYS A 199 -7.85 -4.27 -5.09
CA LYS A 199 -7.85 -3.34 -6.23
C LYS A 199 -6.78 -2.27 -6.05
N PHE A 200 -6.07 -1.94 -7.13
CA PHE A 200 -5.14 -0.83 -7.16
C PHE A 200 -5.89 0.49 -7.14
N LYS A 201 -5.45 1.39 -6.28
CA LYS A 201 -6.00 2.73 -6.19
C LYS A 201 -4.94 3.71 -6.68
N ASP A 202 -5.32 4.58 -7.59
CA ASP A 202 -4.49 5.73 -7.93
C ASP A 202 -4.68 6.85 -6.88
N GLU A 203 -3.65 7.07 -6.06
CA GLU A 203 -3.63 8.09 -5.01
C GLU A 203 -3.66 9.53 -5.56
N SER A 204 -3.27 9.73 -6.82
CA SER A 204 -3.25 11.05 -7.47
C SER A 204 -4.61 11.43 -8.08
N CYS A 205 -5.59 10.52 -8.02
CA CYS A 205 -6.96 10.68 -8.50
C CYS A 205 -7.04 11.21 -9.95
N GLY A 206 -6.23 10.66 -10.85
CA GLY A 206 -6.23 10.99 -12.27
C GLY A 206 -5.38 12.21 -12.62
N THR A 207 -4.51 12.69 -11.73
CA THR A 207 -3.56 13.76 -12.08
C THR A 207 -2.15 13.19 -12.17
N ALA A 208 -1.58 13.15 -13.37
CA ALA A 208 -0.22 12.67 -13.57
C ALA A 208 0.83 13.43 -12.72
N MET A 209 1.82 12.69 -12.21
CA MET A 209 3.00 13.27 -11.58
C MET A 209 3.93 13.84 -12.66
N TRP A 210 4.25 15.11 -12.54
CA TRP A 210 5.15 15.83 -13.45
C TRP A 210 6.60 15.82 -12.97
N LYS A 211 6.81 15.89 -11.65
CA LYS A 211 8.15 15.82 -11.03
C LYS A 211 8.13 14.92 -9.82
N PHE A 212 9.21 14.18 -9.63
CA PHE A 212 9.45 13.34 -8.47
C PHE A 212 10.91 13.47 -8.03
N CYS A 213 11.13 13.63 -6.72
CA CYS A 213 12.45 13.64 -6.11
C CYS A 213 12.43 12.79 -4.83
N ARG A 214 13.45 11.96 -4.65
CA ARG A 214 13.58 11.06 -3.50
C ARG A 214 15.03 11.02 -3.02
N PRO A 215 15.38 11.78 -1.97
CA PRO A 215 16.69 11.68 -1.35
C PRO A 215 16.89 10.37 -0.56
N ARG A 216 15.86 9.87 0.14
CA ARG A 216 15.95 8.68 1.01
C ARG A 216 14.63 7.88 1.04
N PRO A 217 14.63 6.60 1.44
CA PRO A 217 13.40 5.86 1.71
C PRO A 217 12.47 6.62 2.66
N LYS A 218 11.17 6.68 2.34
CA LYS A 218 10.12 7.38 3.12
C LYS A 218 10.36 8.90 3.27
N LEU A 219 11.25 9.49 2.46
CA LEU A 219 11.54 10.92 2.34
C LEU A 219 11.59 11.30 0.86
N TYR A 220 10.49 11.82 0.34
CA TYR A 220 10.34 12.14 -1.09
C TYR A 220 9.33 13.26 -1.31
N SER A 221 9.38 13.92 -2.46
CA SER A 221 8.44 14.95 -2.87
C SER A 221 8.05 14.80 -4.33
N TYR A 222 6.82 15.20 -4.66
CA TYR A 222 6.36 15.20 -6.05
C TYR A 222 5.39 16.34 -6.34
N ASN A 223 5.43 16.78 -7.60
CA ASN A 223 4.50 17.77 -8.14
C ASN A 223 3.58 17.08 -9.14
N LEU A 224 2.29 17.38 -9.02
CA LEU A 224 1.24 16.95 -9.92
C LEU A 224 1.06 17.97 -11.06
N ALA A 225 0.57 17.51 -12.21
CA ALA A 225 0.32 18.37 -13.37
C ALA A 225 -0.67 19.53 -13.09
N ASN A 226 -1.52 19.39 -12.07
CA ASN A 226 -2.45 20.45 -11.63
C ASN A 226 -1.79 21.52 -10.71
N GLY A 227 -0.46 21.49 -10.54
CA GLY A 227 0.30 22.42 -9.71
C GLY A 227 0.32 22.08 -8.21
N LYS A 228 -0.34 21.01 -7.77
CA LYS A 228 -0.27 20.57 -6.36
C LYS A 228 1.04 19.84 -6.08
N THR A 229 1.61 20.08 -4.90
CA THR A 229 2.80 19.40 -4.40
C THR A 229 2.47 18.60 -3.15
N ASP A 230 2.82 17.32 -3.14
CA ASP A 230 2.86 16.52 -1.91
C ASP A 230 4.30 16.11 -1.59
N ARG A 231 4.52 15.85 -0.31
CA ARG A 231 5.81 15.48 0.24
C ARG A 231 5.63 14.43 1.31
N ARG A 232 6.57 13.52 1.46
CA ARG A 232 6.71 12.58 2.57
C ARG A 232 8.02 12.85 3.26
N ALA A 233 7.98 12.85 4.58
CA ALA A 233 9.13 13.09 5.43
C ALA A 233 8.93 12.35 6.76
N LYS A 234 9.36 11.09 6.79
CA LYS A 234 9.12 10.23 7.96
C LYS A 234 9.80 10.81 9.20
N GLY A 235 9.01 11.02 10.24
CA GLY A 235 9.48 11.54 11.53
C GLY A 235 9.50 13.06 11.61
N ILE A 236 9.15 13.80 10.55
CA ILE A 236 8.97 15.25 10.60
C ILE A 236 7.51 15.59 10.94
N GLN A 237 7.32 16.50 11.90
CA GLN A 237 5.99 16.96 12.31
C GLN A 237 5.27 17.68 11.18
N LYS A 238 3.94 17.56 11.13
CA LYS A 238 3.10 18.16 10.08
C LYS A 238 3.26 19.68 9.95
N VAL A 239 3.47 20.39 11.06
CA VAL A 239 3.65 21.86 11.06
C VAL A 239 4.94 22.23 10.34
N VAL A 240 6.05 21.58 10.68
CA VAL A 240 7.36 21.85 10.09
C VAL A 240 7.44 21.37 8.64
N LYS A 241 6.75 20.27 8.33
CA LYS A 241 6.63 19.74 6.97
C LYS A 241 6.06 20.74 5.97
N LYS A 242 5.24 21.71 6.40
CA LYS A 242 4.70 22.76 5.51
C LYS A 242 5.80 23.63 4.91
N ASN A 243 6.91 23.79 5.62
CA ASN A 243 8.03 24.65 5.21
C ASN A 243 8.96 23.96 4.21
N LEU A 244 8.87 22.64 4.05
CA LEU A 244 9.73 21.88 3.14
C LEU A 244 9.22 22.00 1.70
N THR A 245 9.91 22.70 0.82
CA THR A 245 9.51 22.81 -0.61
C THR A 245 10.08 21.66 -1.44
N HIS A 246 9.53 21.42 -2.64
CA HIS A 246 10.08 20.40 -3.55
C HIS A 246 11.54 20.72 -3.92
N ASP A 247 11.86 22.00 -4.12
CA ASP A 247 13.21 22.46 -4.47
C ASP A 247 14.23 22.13 -3.39
N MET A 248 13.86 22.21 -2.10
CA MET A 248 14.74 21.78 -1.00
C MET A 248 15.14 20.30 -1.12
N TYR A 249 14.24 19.43 -1.60
CA TYR A 249 14.56 18.01 -1.82
C TYR A 249 15.48 17.84 -3.04
N GLU A 250 15.20 18.55 -4.15
CA GLU A 250 16.09 18.56 -5.33
C GLU A 250 17.49 19.09 -4.97
N ASP A 251 17.58 20.15 -4.20
CA ASP A 251 18.82 20.78 -3.78
C ASP A 251 19.62 19.84 -2.87
N CYS A 252 18.97 19.17 -1.91
CA CYS A 252 19.64 18.16 -1.08
C CYS A 252 20.23 17.03 -1.94
N LEU A 253 19.50 16.60 -2.97
CA LEU A 253 19.94 15.54 -3.87
C LEU A 253 21.12 15.98 -4.75
N LYS A 254 21.05 17.19 -5.33
CA LYS A 254 22.06 17.75 -6.24
C LYS A 254 23.32 18.19 -5.51
N SER A 255 23.18 18.86 -4.36
CA SER A 255 24.29 19.42 -3.60
C SER A 255 24.96 18.41 -2.66
N GLN A 256 24.32 17.26 -2.42
CA GLN A 256 24.72 16.27 -1.40
C GLN A 256 24.91 16.87 0.01
N LYS A 257 24.30 18.02 0.28
CA LYS A 257 24.34 18.67 1.59
C LYS A 257 23.18 18.20 2.45
N GLU A 258 23.47 17.94 3.71
CA GLU A 258 22.48 17.55 4.70
C GLU A 258 21.63 18.77 5.12
N CYS A 259 20.31 18.62 5.08
CA CYS A 259 19.39 19.62 5.60
C CYS A 259 18.89 19.16 6.96
N ILE A 260 19.19 19.91 8.02
CA ILE A 260 18.76 19.56 9.37
C ILE A 260 17.49 20.33 9.71
N VAL A 261 16.43 19.60 9.99
CA VAL A 261 15.14 20.15 10.39
C VAL A 261 14.96 19.99 11.90
N THR A 262 14.85 21.12 12.61
CA THR A 262 14.62 21.14 14.06
C THR A 262 13.13 21.22 14.37
N MET A 263 12.68 20.42 15.32
CA MET A 263 11.30 20.38 15.78
C MET A 263 11.25 20.50 17.29
N HIS A 264 10.25 21.23 17.76
CA HIS A 264 9.96 21.37 19.18
C HIS A 264 8.67 20.60 19.49
N LYS A 265 8.68 19.85 20.59
CA LYS A 265 7.50 19.12 21.07
C LYS A 265 7.41 19.27 22.59
N LEU A 266 6.23 19.55 23.11
CA LEU A 266 5.97 19.35 24.53
C LEU A 266 5.83 17.86 24.82
N GLY A 267 6.62 17.35 25.77
CA GLY A 267 6.58 15.95 26.18
C GLY A 267 6.76 15.82 27.69
N SER A 268 6.25 14.72 28.24
CA SER A 268 6.47 14.36 29.64
C SER A 268 7.58 13.32 29.72
N LYS A 269 8.56 13.55 30.59
CA LYS A 269 9.56 12.54 30.98
C LYS A 269 9.63 12.52 32.49
N ASN A 270 9.43 11.35 33.09
CA ASN A 270 9.33 11.16 34.54
C ASN A 270 8.31 12.12 35.19
N HIS A 271 7.12 12.24 34.58
CA HIS A 271 6.03 13.12 35.03
C HIS A 271 6.34 14.63 35.02
N ILE A 272 7.47 15.07 34.45
CA ILE A 272 7.82 16.49 34.29
C ILE A 272 7.61 16.88 32.82
N ILE A 273 6.76 17.88 32.59
CA ILE A 273 6.54 18.46 31.26
C ILE A 273 7.77 19.30 30.89
N ARG A 274 8.36 19.02 29.71
CA ARG A 274 9.50 19.77 29.18
C ARG A 274 9.32 20.03 27.70
N LEU A 275 9.96 21.09 27.22
CA LEU A 275 10.18 21.30 25.80
C LEU A 275 11.28 20.33 25.33
N LEU A 276 10.92 19.41 24.43
CA LEU A 276 11.83 18.47 23.81
C LEU A 276 12.23 18.99 22.44
N HIS A 277 13.53 18.95 22.17
CA HIS A 277 14.12 19.30 20.89
C HIS A 277 14.45 18.00 20.15
N SER A 278 14.03 17.89 18.90
CA SER A 278 14.38 16.78 18.03
C SER A 278 14.79 17.33 16.68
N SER A 279 15.98 16.95 16.24
CA SER A 279 16.48 17.28 14.92
C SER A 279 16.47 16.04 14.04
N LYS A 280 16.04 16.21 12.79
CA LYS A 280 16.02 15.18 11.76
C LYS A 280 16.88 15.65 10.59
N VAL A 281 17.77 14.78 10.15
CA VAL A 281 18.57 14.91 8.93
C VAL A 281 17.83 14.27 7.76
#